data_AF-A0A7K4K2P3-F1
#
_entry.id   AF-A0A7K4K2P3-F1
#
_cell.length_a   1.000
_cell.length_b   1.000
_cell.length_c   1.000
_cell.angle_alpha   90.00
_cell.angle_beta   90.00
_cell.angle_gamma   90.00
#
_symmetry.space_group_name_H-M   'P 1'
#
loop_
_entity.id
_entity.type
_entity.pdbx_description
1 polymer ?
#
loop_
_entity_poly.entity_id
_entity_poly.type
_entity_poly.pdbx_seq_one_letter_code
_entity_poly.pdbx_strand_id
1 'polypeptide(L)'
;QCALWRDNACCTANTSAAAHEDRSHLYNFNWNHCGALPPKCRRHFVQDTCLYECDPNLGPWIDQSDTSWRKERILHVPLCREDCEQWWEDCRDALTCKDNWHRGWNWSTGEHR
;
A
#
# COMPACT_ATOMS: atom_id res chain seq x y z
N GLN A 1 -10.50 -8.01 -1.01
CA GLN A 1 -9.32 -8.56 -0.29
C GLN A 1 -9.30 -8.10 1.16
N CYS A 2 -9.75 -6.87 1.48
CA CYS A 2 -9.85 -6.38 2.86
C CYS A 2 -10.93 -7.06 3.74
N ALA A 3 -11.64 -8.07 3.23
CA ALA A 3 -12.72 -8.72 3.97
C ALA A 3 -12.24 -9.50 5.22
N LEU A 4 -10.94 -9.78 5.32
CA LEU A 4 -10.32 -10.40 6.49
C LEU A 4 -10.52 -9.57 7.77
N TRP A 5 -10.65 -8.25 7.65
CA TRP A 5 -10.85 -7.33 8.77
C TRP A 5 -12.32 -6.95 8.99
N ARG A 6 -13.28 -7.56 8.29
CA ARG A 6 -14.70 -7.16 8.32
C ARG A 6 -15.27 -7.02 9.73
N ASP A 7 -14.90 -7.94 10.62
CA ASP A 7 -15.48 -8.01 11.96
C ASP A 7 -14.80 -7.07 12.97
N ASN A 8 -13.59 -6.57 12.65
CA ASN A 8 -12.85 -5.58 13.45
C ASN A 8 -11.81 -4.85 12.57
N ALA A 9 -12.16 -3.65 12.09
CA ALA A 9 -11.34 -2.87 11.16
C ALA A 9 -11.18 -1.41 11.59
N CYS A 10 -10.03 -0.83 11.27
CA CYS A 10 -9.77 0.61 11.31
C CYS A 10 -10.29 1.35 10.05
N CYS A 11 -10.46 0.64 8.93
CA CYS A 11 -10.86 1.24 7.66
C CYS A 11 -12.38 1.30 7.49
N THR A 12 -12.83 2.14 6.55
CA THR A 12 -14.23 2.21 6.12
C THR A 12 -14.49 1.35 4.88
N ALA A 13 -15.76 1.10 4.57
CA ALA A 13 -16.13 0.46 3.30
C ALA A 13 -15.60 1.23 2.07
N ASN A 14 -15.64 2.57 2.11
CA ASN A 14 -15.10 3.39 1.02
C ASN A 14 -13.59 3.21 0.86
N THR A 15 -12.83 3.24 1.97
CA THR A 15 -11.39 2.96 1.98
C THR A 15 -11.09 1.59 1.40
N SER A 16 -11.86 0.57 1.79
CA SER A 16 -11.67 -0.78 1.27
C SER A 16 -11.95 -0.90 -0.23
N ALA A 17 -12.93 -0.17 -0.78
CA ALA A 17 -13.19 -0.11 -2.21
C ALA A 17 -12.05 0.61 -2.95
N ALA A 18 -11.63 1.75 -2.40
CA ALA A 18 -10.54 2.58 -2.93
C ALA A 18 -9.21 1.81 -3.04
N ALA A 19 -8.92 0.92 -2.08
CA ALA A 19 -7.71 0.09 -2.08
C ALA A 19 -7.62 -0.84 -3.31
N HIS A 20 -8.73 -1.10 -4.02
CA HIS A 20 -8.78 -1.97 -5.19
C HIS A 20 -8.81 -1.20 -6.53
N GLU A 21 -8.76 0.13 -6.51
CA GLU A 21 -8.68 0.98 -7.70
C GLU A 21 -7.24 1.01 -8.24
N ASP A 22 -7.07 1.06 -9.58
CA ASP A 22 -5.73 1.15 -10.19
C ASP A 22 -5.03 2.47 -9.88
N ARG A 23 -5.83 3.53 -9.71
CA ARG A 23 -5.41 4.84 -9.23
C ARG A 23 -6.24 5.17 -8.00
N SER A 24 -5.83 4.61 -6.86
CA SER A 24 -6.57 4.79 -5.62
C SER A 24 -6.58 6.24 -5.18
N HIS A 25 -7.77 6.78 -4.92
CA HIS A 25 -7.92 8.13 -4.37
C HIS A 25 -7.39 8.27 -2.93
N LEU A 26 -7.05 7.17 -2.24
CA LEU A 26 -6.42 7.21 -0.91
C LEU A 26 -5.10 7.99 -0.93
N TYR A 27 -4.29 7.72 -1.96
CA TYR A 27 -2.94 8.27 -2.10
C TYR A 27 -2.69 8.91 -3.45
N ASN A 28 -3.71 8.95 -4.32
CA ASN A 28 -3.60 9.32 -5.72
C ASN A 28 -2.47 8.54 -6.43
N PHE A 29 -2.30 7.26 -6.05
CA PHE A 29 -1.18 6.44 -6.51
C PHE A 29 -1.63 5.49 -7.61
N ASN A 30 -1.03 5.64 -8.78
CA ASN A 30 -1.09 4.72 -9.91
C ASN A 30 0.01 3.64 -9.84
N TRP A 31 -0.42 2.39 -9.70
CA TRP A 31 0.46 1.21 -9.67
C TRP A 31 1.19 0.94 -10.99
N ASN A 32 0.71 1.50 -12.10
CA ASN A 32 1.21 1.26 -13.46
C ASN A 32 2.20 2.33 -13.95
N HIS A 33 2.98 2.95 -13.06
CA HIS A 33 3.87 4.08 -13.37
C HIS A 33 5.06 3.72 -14.30
N CYS A 34 5.34 2.43 -14.52
CA CYS A 34 6.36 1.94 -15.46
C CYS A 34 5.83 0.90 -16.46
N GLY A 35 4.51 0.83 -16.63
CA GLY A 35 3.84 -0.21 -17.41
C GLY A 35 2.80 -0.95 -16.58
N ALA A 36 2.06 -1.86 -17.21
CA ALA A 36 1.00 -2.61 -16.54
C ALA A 36 1.56 -3.54 -15.47
N LEU A 37 1.05 -3.42 -14.24
CA LEU A 37 1.45 -4.26 -13.13
C LEU A 37 0.84 -5.66 -13.27
N PRO A 38 1.62 -6.76 -13.19
CA PRO A 38 1.08 -8.10 -13.25
C PRO A 38 -0.01 -8.32 -12.17
N PRO A 39 -1.12 -9.03 -12.48
CA PRO A 39 -2.22 -9.20 -11.52
C PRO A 39 -1.81 -9.85 -10.19
N LYS A 40 -0.82 -10.74 -10.20
CA LYS A 40 -0.27 -11.36 -8.99
C LYS A 40 0.47 -10.34 -8.12
N CYS A 41 1.35 -9.54 -8.72
CA CYS A 41 2.03 -8.44 -8.05
C CYS A 41 1.05 -7.41 -7.49
N ARG A 42 0.04 -6.99 -8.29
CA ARG A 42 -1.01 -6.04 -7.86
C ARG A 42 -1.77 -6.53 -6.63
N ARG A 43 -2.03 -7.84 -6.52
CA ARG A 43 -2.74 -8.40 -5.36
C ARG A 43 -2.00 -8.10 -4.05
N HIS A 44 -0.68 -8.19 -4.03
CA HIS A 44 0.13 -7.91 -2.84
C HIS A 44 0.03 -6.43 -2.42
N PHE A 45 0.11 -5.49 -3.36
CA PHE A 45 -0.08 -4.06 -3.05
C PHE A 45 -1.49 -3.74 -2.50
N VAL A 46 -2.52 -4.43 -3.01
CA VAL A 46 -3.89 -4.30 -2.47
C VAL A 46 -3.96 -4.89 -1.05
N GLN A 47 -3.33 -6.04 -0.79
CA GLN A 47 -3.29 -6.65 0.56
C GLN A 47 -2.52 -5.78 1.55
N ASP A 48 -1.37 -5.24 1.16
CA ASP A 48 -0.58 -4.28 1.94
C ASP A 48 -1.41 -3.03 2.30
N THR A 49 -2.11 -2.46 1.32
CA THR A 49 -3.03 -1.34 1.57
C THR A 49 -4.14 -1.73 2.55
N CYS A 50 -4.75 -2.91 2.39
CA CYS A 50 -5.75 -3.37 3.36
C CYS A 50 -5.17 -3.56 4.77
N LEU A 51 -3.96 -4.11 4.91
CA LEU A 51 -3.28 -4.26 6.19
C LEU A 51 -3.05 -2.90 6.84
N TYR A 52 -2.46 -1.96 6.10
CA TYR A 52 -2.14 -0.62 6.58
C TYR A 52 -3.39 0.17 7.00
N GLU A 53 -4.46 0.10 6.21
CA GLU A 53 -5.68 0.87 6.47
C GLU A 53 -6.60 0.21 7.49
N CYS A 54 -6.67 -1.13 7.52
CA CYS A 54 -7.72 -1.85 8.22
C CYS A 54 -7.27 -2.56 9.49
N ASP A 55 -5.99 -2.93 9.65
CA ASP A 55 -5.59 -3.81 10.75
C ASP A 55 -5.54 -3.08 12.10
N PRO A 56 -6.34 -3.49 13.11
CA PRO A 56 -6.36 -2.84 14.42
C PRO A 56 -5.22 -3.29 15.35
N ASN A 57 -4.38 -4.23 14.94
CA ASN A 57 -3.34 -4.84 15.77
C ASN A 57 -1.95 -4.28 15.50
N LEU A 58 -1.82 -3.28 14.62
CA LEU A 58 -0.53 -2.66 14.30
C LEU A 58 -0.04 -1.67 15.38
N GLY A 59 -0.81 -1.47 16.45
CA GLY A 59 -0.50 -0.58 17.57
C GLY A 59 0.94 -0.62 18.09
N PRO A 60 1.56 -1.80 18.30
CA PRO A 60 2.94 -1.89 18.79
C PRO A 60 4.02 -1.27 17.88
N TRP A 61 3.71 -1.04 16.61
CA TRP A 61 4.63 -0.51 15.59
C TRP A 61 4.32 0.91 15.18
N ILE A 62 3.35 1.56 15.85
CA ILE A 62 3.02 2.97 15.61
C ILE A 62 4.16 3.85 16.13
N ASP A 63 4.65 4.72 15.25
CA ASP A 63 5.66 5.74 15.49
C ASP A 63 5.08 7.11 15.13
N GLN A 64 5.43 8.13 15.92
CA GLN A 64 4.99 9.50 15.68
C GLN A 64 5.65 10.03 14.40
N SER A 65 4.85 10.58 13.48
CA SER A 65 5.36 11.22 12.27
C SER A 65 4.79 12.63 12.16
N ASP A 66 5.65 13.65 12.15
CA ASP A 66 5.19 15.03 12.00
C ASP A 66 5.24 15.45 10.53
N THR A 67 4.29 14.94 9.73
CA THR A 67 4.16 15.27 8.30
C THR A 67 2.80 15.89 8.01
N SER A 68 2.68 16.62 6.89
CA SER A 68 1.48 17.39 6.55
C SER A 68 0.18 16.56 6.41
N TRP A 69 0.28 15.25 6.22
CA TRP A 69 -0.86 14.38 5.90
C TRP A 69 -1.05 13.22 6.87
N ARG A 70 -0.11 12.97 7.78
CA ARG A 70 -0.24 11.95 8.84
C ARG A 70 0.54 12.36 10.08
N LYS A 71 -0.07 12.10 11.24
CA LYS A 71 0.52 12.29 12.58
C LYS A 71 1.27 11.05 13.08
N GLU A 72 0.94 9.89 12.53
CA GLU A 72 1.44 8.59 12.94
C GLU A 72 1.72 7.74 11.70
N ARG A 73 2.68 6.83 11.80
CA ARG A 73 2.96 5.81 10.79
C ARG A 73 3.40 4.53 11.47
N ILE A 74 3.35 3.41 10.75
CA ILE A 74 3.91 2.15 11.24
C ILE A 74 5.37 2.00 10.81
N LEU A 75 6.23 1.48 11.70
CA LEU A 75 7.63 1.17 11.42
C LEU A 75 8.03 -0.20 11.95
N HIS A 76 8.90 -0.88 11.21
CA HIS A 76 9.48 -2.18 11.62
C HIS A 76 8.41 -3.25 11.93
N VAL A 77 7.29 -3.22 11.22
CA VAL A 77 6.28 -4.28 11.28
C VAL A 77 6.94 -5.60 10.87
N PRO A 78 6.89 -6.65 11.70
CA PRO A 78 7.55 -7.92 11.44
C PRO A 78 6.69 -8.74 10.47
N LEU A 79 6.71 -8.35 9.20
CA LEU A 79 6.06 -9.10 8.15
C LEU A 79 6.64 -10.53 8.14
N CYS A 80 5.76 -11.53 8.05
CA CYS A 80 6.19 -12.90 7.92
C CYS A 80 7.06 -13.07 6.67
N ARG A 81 8.09 -13.93 6.77
CA ARG A 81 9.06 -14.13 5.70
C ARG A 81 8.37 -14.56 4.41
N GLU A 82 7.44 -15.50 4.52
CA GLU A 82 6.75 -16.09 3.38
C GLU A 82 5.91 -15.05 2.62
N ASP A 83 5.24 -14.12 3.32
CA ASP A 83 4.51 -13.01 2.71
C ASP A 83 5.44 -12.08 1.93
N CYS A 84 6.61 -11.74 2.49
CA CYS A 84 7.61 -10.88 1.85
C CYS A 84 8.22 -11.56 0.60
N GLU A 85 8.65 -12.82 0.73
CA GLU A 85 9.26 -13.58 -0.37
C GLU A 85 8.27 -13.82 -1.51
N GLN A 86 7.02 -14.18 -1.20
CA GLN A 86 5.99 -14.39 -2.21
C GLN A 86 5.62 -13.10 -2.93
N TRP A 87 5.55 -11.97 -2.21
CA TRP A 87 5.37 -10.66 -2.84
C TRP A 87 6.49 -10.36 -3.82
N TRP A 88 7.75 -10.51 -3.40
CA TRP A 88 8.91 -10.27 -4.25
C TRP A 88 8.89 -11.14 -5.52
N GLU A 89 8.62 -12.45 -5.38
CA GLU A 89 8.55 -13.37 -6.52
C GLU A 89 7.41 -13.06 -7.49
N ASP A 90 6.21 -12.74 -6.99
CA ASP A 90 5.07 -12.41 -7.85
C ASP A 90 5.24 -11.06 -8.58
N CYS A 91 6.16 -10.22 -8.13
CA CYS A 91 6.56 -8.96 -8.75
C CYS A 91 7.83 -9.05 -9.60
N ARG A 92 8.43 -10.23 -9.80
CA ARG A 92 9.70 -10.39 -10.54
C ARG A 92 9.70 -9.83 -11.97
N ASP A 93 8.55 -9.85 -12.64
CA ASP A 93 8.37 -9.35 -14.01
C ASP A 93 7.75 -7.94 -14.05
N ALA A 94 7.50 -7.33 -12.88
CA ALA A 94 7.03 -5.97 -12.77
C ALA A 94 8.19 -4.97 -12.94
N LEU A 95 7.87 -3.77 -13.43
CA LEU A 95 8.83 -2.69 -13.58
C LEU A 95 8.53 -1.55 -12.61
N THR A 96 9.58 -0.91 -12.13
CA THR A 96 9.50 0.34 -11.37
C THR A 96 10.70 1.21 -11.66
N CYS A 97 10.54 2.53 -11.50
CA CYS A 97 11.60 3.52 -11.67
C CYS A 97 12.15 4.04 -10.33
N LYS A 98 11.65 3.52 -9.19
CA LYS A 98 12.05 3.96 -7.85
C LYS A 98 12.15 2.79 -6.88
N ASP A 99 13.11 2.87 -5.98
CA ASP A 99 13.29 1.98 -4.82
C ASP A 99 12.47 2.46 -3.61
N ASN A 100 12.25 3.76 -3.48
CA ASN A 100 11.42 4.37 -2.44
C ASN A 100 10.15 4.99 -3.04
N TRP A 101 9.01 4.36 -2.78
CA TRP A 101 7.72 4.81 -3.30
C TRP A 101 7.00 5.81 -2.38
N HIS A 102 7.56 6.17 -1.22
CA HIS A 102 6.98 7.19 -0.34
C HIS A 102 7.41 8.63 -0.70
N ARG A 103 8.52 8.82 -1.44
CA ARG A 103 9.11 10.15 -1.68
C ARG A 103 9.76 10.25 -3.07
N GLY A 104 9.98 11.50 -3.50
CA GLY A 104 10.77 11.78 -4.71
C GLY A 104 10.03 11.51 -6.03
N TRP A 105 8.70 11.47 -5.99
CA TRP A 105 7.83 11.45 -7.16
C TRP A 105 7.64 12.84 -7.74
N ASN A 106 7.51 12.94 -9.07
CA ASN A 106 7.13 14.18 -9.73
C ASN A 106 5.60 14.28 -9.86
N TRP A 107 4.99 15.21 -9.11
CA TRP A 107 3.53 15.41 -9.09
C TRP A 107 3.03 16.58 -9.96
N SER A 108 3.90 17.16 -10.80
CA SER A 108 3.57 18.38 -11.57
C SER A 108 2.35 18.24 -12.50
N THR A 109 1.98 17.01 -12.87
CA THR A 109 0.82 16.71 -13.73
C THR A 109 -0.42 16.22 -12.98
N GLY A 110 -0.40 16.23 -11.64
CA GLY A 110 -1.44 15.62 -10.82
C GLY A 110 -1.38 14.09 -10.75
N GLU A 111 -0.48 13.46 -11.50
CA GLU A 111 -0.05 12.07 -11.39
C GLU A 111 1.44 12.02 -11.03
N HIS A 112 1.83 11.03 -10.25
CA HIS A 112 3.23 10.75 -10.01
C HIS A 112 3.87 10.07 -11.22
N ARG A 113 5.05 10.56 -11.60
CA ARG A 113 5.96 9.95 -12.58
C ARG A 113 7.32 9.69 -11.94
#